data_AF-A0A964VEY5-F1
#
_entry.id   AF-A0A964VEY5-F1
#
_cell.length_a   1.000
_cell.length_b   1.000
_cell.length_c   1.000
_cell.angle_alpha   90.00
_cell.angle_beta   90.00
_cell.angle_gamma   90.00
#
_symmetry.space_group_name_H-M   'P 1'
#
loop_
_entity.id
_entity.type
_entity.pdbx_description
1 polymer ?
#
loop_
_entity_poly.entity_id
_entity_poly.type
_entity_poly.pdbx_seq_one_letter_code
_entity_poly.pdbx_strand_id
1 'polypeptide(L)'
;MGVTLWDELLPGQPLFFALPPDSFRFHVAPDGADERFAIEREQYILWPLEQSGDWMRVRAVSPSDYCAAPGAARQDTLWIRWRAETGRPRVWFYTRGC
;
A
#
# COMPACT_ATOMS: atom_id res chain seq x y z
N MET A 1 9.18 -5.77 28.69
CA MET A 1 8.86 -6.09 27.29
C MET A 1 8.02 -4.94 26.77
N GLY A 2 8.51 -4.21 25.76
CA GLY A 2 7.78 -3.08 25.18
C GLY A 2 6.64 -3.57 24.29
N VAL A 3 5.54 -2.83 24.25
CA VAL A 3 4.47 -3.05 23.27
C VAL A 3 4.94 -2.44 21.96
N THR A 4 5.11 -3.25 20.91
CA THR A 4 5.33 -2.75 19.55
C THR A 4 3.98 -2.39 18.95
N LEU A 5 3.87 -1.17 18.44
CA LEU A 5 2.65 -0.73 17.77
C LEU A 5 2.62 -1.31 16.36
N TRP A 6 1.41 -1.58 15.85
CA TRP A 6 1.24 -2.23 14.55
C TRP A 6 1.81 -1.40 13.39
N ASP A 7 1.77 -0.06 13.50
CA ASP A 7 2.26 0.87 12.50
C ASP A 7 3.79 0.90 12.39
N GLU A 8 4.49 0.59 13.49
CA GLU A 8 5.95 0.41 13.52
C GLU A 8 6.40 -0.79 12.69
N LEU A 9 5.52 -1.76 12.44
CA LEU A 9 5.84 -2.95 11.65
C LEU A 9 5.74 -2.70 10.14
N LEU A 10 5.03 -1.66 9.69
CA LEU A 10 4.71 -1.48 8.28
C LEU A 10 5.92 -1.26 7.37
N PRO A 11 6.91 -0.38 7.69
CA PRO A 11 8.01 -0.04 6.78
C PRO A 11 8.83 -1.24 6.27
N GLY A 12 8.78 -2.39 6.95
CA GLY A 12 9.48 -3.61 6.56
C GLY A 12 8.62 -4.67 5.90
N GLN A 13 7.34 -4.40 5.62
CA GLN A 13 6.39 -5.42 5.17
C GLN A 13 5.79 -5.08 3.80
N PRO A 14 5.56 -6.09 2.95
CA PRO A 14 4.71 -5.90 1.78
C PRO A 14 3.28 -5.65 2.23
N LEU A 15 2.72 -4.53 1.78
CA LEU A 15 1.39 -4.09 2.16
C LEU A 15 0.38 -4.39 1.06
N PHE A 16 -0.85 -4.63 1.51
CA PHE A 16 -2.04 -4.86 0.71
C PHE A 16 -3.15 -3.97 1.26
N PHE A 17 -4.14 -3.68 0.43
CA PHE A 17 -5.31 -2.94 0.87
C PHE A 17 -6.26 -3.83 1.69
N ALA A 18 -6.78 -3.28 2.79
CA ALA A 18 -7.72 -3.97 3.68
C ALA A 18 -9.14 -4.06 3.09
N LEU A 19 -9.43 -3.26 2.06
CA LEU A 19 -10.66 -3.27 1.27
C LEU A 19 -10.28 -3.46 -0.22
N PRO A 20 -11.25 -3.75 -1.11
CA PRO A 20 -10.96 -3.87 -2.53
C PRO A 20 -10.19 -2.64 -3.08
N PRO A 21 -9.18 -2.83 -3.95
CA PRO A 21 -8.32 -1.74 -4.45
C PRO A 21 -9.07 -0.55 -5.06
N ASP A 22 -10.22 -0.79 -5.67
CA ASP A 22 -11.07 0.24 -6.28
C ASP A 22 -11.56 1.30 -5.26
N SER A 23 -11.53 0.94 -3.96
CA SER A 23 -11.87 1.81 -2.83
C SER A 23 -10.71 2.73 -2.39
N PHE A 24 -9.57 2.65 -3.08
CA PHE A 24 -8.38 3.44 -2.79
C PHE A 24 -8.12 4.45 -3.89
N ARG A 25 -7.43 5.52 -3.49
CA ARG A 25 -6.97 6.59 -4.37
C ARG A 25 -5.48 6.72 -4.15
N PHE A 26 -4.76 6.87 -5.24
CA PHE A 26 -3.36 7.23 -5.25
C PHE A 26 -3.25 8.72 -5.44
N HIS A 27 -2.22 9.32 -4.87
CA HIS A 27 -2.00 10.75 -4.92
C HIS A 27 -0.55 11.06 -5.27
N VAL A 28 -0.31 12.18 -5.95
CA VAL A 28 1.04 12.67 -6.23
C VAL A 28 1.78 13.17 -4.98
N ALA A 29 1.02 13.63 -3.98
CA ALA A 29 1.50 14.17 -2.71
C ALA A 29 0.41 14.00 -1.62
N PRO A 30 0.74 14.13 -0.32
CA PRO A 30 -0.26 14.26 0.74
C PRO A 30 -1.26 15.36 0.42
N ASP A 31 -2.56 15.06 0.49
CA ASP A 31 -3.67 15.98 0.18
C ASP A 31 -3.63 16.58 -1.24
N GLY A 32 -2.82 15.98 -2.13
CA GLY A 32 -2.66 16.39 -3.52
C GLY A 32 -3.66 15.75 -4.47
N ALA A 33 -3.49 16.04 -5.76
CA ALA A 33 -4.33 15.50 -6.82
C ALA A 33 -4.25 13.96 -6.89
N ASP A 34 -5.37 13.36 -7.27
CA ASP A 34 -5.46 11.93 -7.55
C ASP A 34 -4.56 11.57 -8.75
N GLU A 35 -3.77 10.53 -8.60
CA GLU A 35 -2.92 9.97 -9.64
C GLU A 35 -3.53 8.67 -10.20
N ARG A 36 -3.47 8.51 -11.52
CA ARG A 36 -4.05 7.33 -12.18
C ARG A 36 -3.04 6.20 -12.21
N PHE A 37 -3.12 5.34 -11.19
CA PHE A 37 -2.45 4.06 -11.16
C PHE A 37 -3.48 2.93 -11.13
N ALA A 38 -3.47 2.10 -12.18
CA ALA A 38 -4.35 0.94 -12.26
C ALA A 38 -3.74 -0.20 -11.44
N ILE A 39 -4.51 -0.73 -10.49
CA ILE A 39 -4.21 -2.00 -9.84
C ILE A 39 -5.03 -3.08 -10.51
N GLU A 40 -4.35 -4.12 -10.97
CA GLU A 40 -4.99 -5.38 -11.29
C GLU A 40 -5.42 -6.05 -9.98
N ARG A 41 -6.72 -6.36 -9.89
CA ARG A 41 -7.33 -6.92 -8.68
C ARG A 41 -6.53 -8.12 -8.17
N GLU A 42 -6.18 -8.07 -6.88
CA GLU A 42 -5.46 -9.13 -6.16
C GLU A 42 -4.05 -9.44 -6.67
N GLN A 43 -3.59 -8.80 -7.76
CA GLN A 43 -2.25 -8.92 -8.32
C GLN A 43 -1.52 -7.60 -8.15
N TYR A 44 -1.18 -7.26 -6.91
CA TYR A 44 -0.36 -6.08 -6.65
C TYR A 44 0.40 -6.26 -5.34
N ILE A 45 1.37 -5.39 -5.14
CA ILE A 45 2.12 -5.28 -3.89
C ILE A 45 2.46 -3.81 -3.67
N LEU A 46 2.34 -3.36 -2.42
CA LEU A 46 2.70 -2.00 -2.02
C LEU A 46 3.90 -2.08 -1.10
N TRP A 47 5.01 -1.46 -1.51
CA TRP A 47 6.19 -1.36 -0.67
C TRP A 47 6.20 0.00 0.03
N PRO A 48 6.05 0.06 1.36
CA PRO A 48 6.09 1.31 2.09
C PRO A 48 7.49 1.92 2.02
N LEU A 49 7.55 3.22 1.75
CA LEU A 49 8.78 4.00 1.67
C LEU A 49 8.87 5.02 2.79
N GLU A 50 7.75 5.67 3.11
CA GLU A 50 7.70 6.76 4.09
C GLU A 50 6.30 6.89 4.69
N GLN A 51 6.20 7.29 5.97
CA GLN A 51 4.94 7.63 6.64
C GLN A 51 4.97 9.11 7.06
N SER A 52 3.88 9.83 6.81
CA SER A 52 3.67 11.22 7.23
C SER A 52 2.22 11.40 7.69
N GLY A 53 1.99 11.23 9.00
CA GLY A 53 0.64 11.25 9.56
C GLY A 53 -0.24 10.14 8.97
N ASP A 54 -1.40 10.50 8.41
CA ASP A 54 -2.34 9.56 7.77
C ASP A 54 -1.91 9.14 6.35
N TRP A 55 -0.81 9.71 5.86
CA TRP A 55 -0.28 9.50 4.52
C TRP A 55 0.91 8.56 4.54
N MET A 56 0.99 7.70 3.53
CA MET A 56 2.11 6.79 3.33
C MET A 56 2.53 6.84 1.87
N ARG A 57 3.81 7.05 1.64
CA ARG A 57 4.41 6.93 0.33
C ARG A 57 4.73 5.47 0.10
N VAL A 58 4.28 4.93 -1.01
CA VAL A 58 4.44 3.53 -1.38
C VAL A 58 4.99 3.42 -2.79
N ARG A 59 5.83 2.41 -3.03
CA ARG A 59 6.11 1.92 -4.37
C ARG A 59 5.10 0.82 -4.69
N ALA A 60 4.13 1.14 -5.54
CA ALA A 60 3.11 0.21 -5.99
C ALA A 60 3.61 -0.56 -7.21
N VAL A 61 3.38 -1.88 -7.24
CA VAL A 61 3.70 -2.74 -8.39
C VAL A 61 2.46 -3.56 -8.75
N SER A 62 2.05 -3.55 -10.02
CA SER A 62 0.92 -4.33 -10.53
C SER A 62 1.08 -4.68 -12.03
N PRO A 63 0.85 -5.94 -12.45
CA PRO A 63 0.69 -7.12 -11.59
C PRO A 63 1.95 -7.39 -10.75
N SER A 64 1.81 -7.98 -9.56
CA SER A 64 2.98 -8.35 -8.73
C SER A 64 3.50 -9.73 -9.08
N ASP A 65 4.84 -9.88 -9.07
CA ASP A 65 5.54 -11.15 -9.30
C ASP A 65 5.19 -12.24 -8.27
N TYR A 66 4.57 -11.84 -7.15
CA TYR A 66 4.13 -12.75 -6.09
C TYR A 66 2.95 -13.63 -6.54
N CYS A 67 2.19 -13.21 -7.57
CA CYS A 67 0.98 -13.90 -8.04
C CYS A 67 0.93 -14.18 -9.56
N ALA A 68 1.83 -13.63 -10.38
CA ALA A 68 1.70 -13.67 -11.84
C ALA A 68 2.95 -14.13 -12.60
N ALA A 69 2.73 -14.72 -13.78
CA ALA A 69 3.75 -15.04 -14.77
C ALA A 69 4.49 -13.76 -15.23
N PRO A 70 5.78 -13.85 -15.62
CA PRO A 70 6.58 -12.69 -15.99
C PRO A 70 5.93 -11.90 -17.12
N GLY A 71 5.38 -10.74 -16.78
CA GLY A 71 4.79 -9.74 -17.67
C GLY A 71 5.35 -8.36 -17.36
N ALA A 72 4.93 -7.33 -18.12
CA ALA A 72 5.37 -5.95 -17.89
C ALA A 72 4.68 -5.35 -16.65
N ALA A 73 5.16 -5.69 -15.46
CA ALA A 73 4.69 -5.10 -14.22
C ALA A 73 4.87 -3.56 -14.27
N ARG A 74 3.78 -2.81 -14.08
CA ARG A 74 3.86 -1.36 -13.90
C ARG A 74 4.27 -1.08 -12.47
N GLN A 75 5.25 -0.17 -12.31
CA GLN A 75 5.68 0.30 -11.02
C GLN A 75 5.61 1.83 -10.96
N ASP A 76 5.12 2.37 -9.85
CA ASP A 76 5.14 3.81 -9.59
C ASP A 76 5.29 4.10 -8.08
N THR A 77 5.73 5.31 -7.76
CA THR A 77 5.85 5.79 -6.37
C THR A 77 4.81 6.85 -6.08
N LEU A 78 3.87 6.53 -5.21
CA LEU A 78 2.64 7.28 -5.00
C LEU A 78 2.34 7.42 -3.52
N TRP A 79 1.48 8.37 -3.17
CA TRP A 79 0.94 8.53 -1.83
C TRP A 79 -0.42 7.86 -1.71
N ILE A 80 -0.64 7.19 -0.59
CA ILE A 80 -1.94 6.64 -0.19
C ILE A 80 -2.31 7.13 1.20
N ARG A 81 -3.60 7.32 1.42
CA ARG A 81 -4.13 7.55 2.78
C ARG A 81 -4.29 6.21 3.48
N TRP A 82 -3.26 5.79 4.21
CA TRP A 82 -3.15 4.45 4.81
C TRP A 82 -3.99 4.33 6.09
N ARG A 83 -4.35 5.45 6.71
CA ARG A 83 -5.24 5.51 7.88
C ARG A 83 -6.55 6.21 7.49
N ALA A 84 -7.67 5.64 7.89
CA ALA A 84 -8.97 6.31 7.75
C ALA A 84 -9.08 7.45 8.78
N GLU A 85 -10.03 8.37 8.56
CA GLU A 85 -10.32 9.46 9.51
C GLU A 85 -10.70 8.96 10.91
N THR A 86 -11.20 7.73 11.00
CA THR A 86 -11.52 7.04 12.27
C THR A 86 -10.28 6.45 12.97
N GLY A 87 -9.08 6.64 12.41
CA GLY A 87 -7.82 6.08 12.91
C GLY A 87 -7.56 4.62 12.50
N ARG A 88 -8.51 3.97 11.80
CA ARG A 88 -8.36 2.57 11.38
C ARG A 88 -7.36 2.42 10.23
N PRO A 89 -6.48 1.42 10.26
CA PRO A 89 -5.61 1.13 9.12
C PRO A 89 -6.46 0.65 7.94
N ARG A 90 -6.11 1.13 6.75
CA ARG A 90 -6.69 0.73 5.47
C ARG A 90 -5.75 -0.18 4.67
N VAL A 91 -4.56 -0.43 5.19
CA VAL A 91 -3.57 -1.38 4.67
C VAL A 91 -3.36 -2.49 5.67
N TRP A 92 -2.83 -3.62 5.20
CA TRP A 92 -2.46 -4.76 6.02
C TRP A 92 -1.30 -5.51 5.38
N PHE A 93 -0.67 -6.40 6.14
CA PHE A 93 0.35 -7.32 5.65
C PHE A 93 0.03 -8.73 6.15
N TYR A 94 0.40 -9.74 5.37
CA TYR A 94 0.27 -11.13 5.78
C TYR A 94 1.36 -11.48 6.81
N THR A 95 0.97 -12.03 7.96
CA THR A 95 1.92 -12.44 9.02
C THR A 95 2.56 -13.81 8.77
N ARG A 96 2.01 -14.55 7.80
CA ARG A 96 2.59 -15.77 7.24
C ARG A 96 2.76 -15.47 5.76
N GLY A 97 3.98 -15.60 5.23
CA GLY A 97 4.17 -15.53 3.78
C GLY A 97 3.19 -16.47 3.07
N CYS A 98 2.88 -16.19 1.79
CA CYS A 98 1.95 -16.95 0.95
C CYS A 98 1.71 -18.41 1.39
#